data_AF-A0A8I3A1F2-F1
#
_entry.id   AF-A0A8I3A1F2-F1
#
_cell.length_a   1.000
_cell.length_b   1.000
_cell.length_c   1.000
_cell.angle_alpha   90.00
_cell.angle_beta   90.00
_cell.angle_gamma   90.00
#
_symmetry.space_group_name_H-M   'P 1'
#
loop_
_entity.id
_entity.type
_entity.pdbx_description
1 polymer ?
#
loop_
_entity_poly.entity_id
_entity_poly.type
_entity_poly.pdbx_seq_one_letter_code
_entity_poly.pdbx_strand_id
1 'polypeptide(L)'
;MRDGRGGDLKGLTTEEVIQVSHEMQTARHERAELIVSSSHQRQALFAFEKPLQSRLILDWVSPVFGSESLLNRIASNYLGATIIKTLPVPYRERSIPFNDELQSAPVPNKASATGRRIMIGVMALALLVTSTAWRVDLDELQGLGPKNVTRSLDNVVAAPTPSTLNIEAFSTLSIIYPLTQFISPLLIYTVEGYRIGNQATPLAMPLLFSAAIGLIGINLTAPLHAVLIAICSNERPSGRAVPLEVAGSLVPALTLGYILPSILAIIPLLRAKRVDLLRFAPFLFSVLTSLFTSGLRRWQWHSCSTTKDRSRPDMDRYTKRDLQTLKSTYSFAFGIQATAHLVALGVTCYSSGAWVNRTLLPSTNLTVSDIPLSNMGEDFDSLHKYDLMAGLAAVIASKMYSIWDLRRLGYIKTLEAIEVAVSVVAGQVLVGPGATWAGLWYWRESVIANQSV
;
A
#
# COMPACT_ATOMS: atom_id res chain seq x y z
N MET A 1 -25.50 6.29 37.30
CA MET A 1 -26.70 6.28 38.17
C MET A 1 -26.87 5.00 38.97
N ARG A 2 -26.99 3.81 38.35
CA ARG A 2 -27.09 2.51 39.07
C ARG A 2 -25.94 2.27 40.06
N ASP A 3 -24.71 2.53 39.63
CA ASP A 3 -23.52 2.31 40.48
C ASP A 3 -23.42 3.36 41.60
N GLY A 4 -24.06 4.53 41.43
CA GLY A 4 -24.23 5.54 42.49
C GLY A 4 -25.34 5.20 43.49
N ARG A 5 -26.19 4.22 43.19
CA ARG A 5 -27.29 3.73 44.04
C ARG A 5 -27.05 2.33 44.60
N GLY A 6 -25.80 1.86 44.61
CA GLY A 6 -25.45 0.54 45.15
C GLY A 6 -26.06 -0.64 44.39
N GLY A 7 -26.46 -0.47 43.13
CA GLY A 7 -27.02 -1.54 42.30
C GLY A 7 -28.54 -1.68 42.32
N ASP A 8 -29.25 -0.93 43.17
CA ASP A 8 -30.72 -1.00 43.30
C ASP A 8 -31.42 0.10 42.47
N LEU A 9 -32.58 -0.26 41.91
CA LEU A 9 -33.46 0.61 41.12
C LEU A 9 -34.76 0.96 41.87
N LYS A 10 -34.93 0.53 43.12
CA LYS A 10 -36.07 0.93 43.95
C LYS A 10 -36.06 2.44 44.24
N GLY A 11 -37.25 3.04 44.27
CA GLY A 11 -37.43 4.46 44.61
C GLY A 11 -36.78 5.42 43.60
N LEU A 12 -36.86 5.12 42.30
CA LEU A 12 -36.48 6.06 41.25
C LEU A 12 -37.38 7.29 41.31
N THR A 13 -36.78 8.48 41.34
CA THR A 13 -37.56 9.72 41.24
C THR A 13 -37.94 9.99 39.79
N THR A 14 -38.94 10.84 39.59
CA THR A 14 -39.36 11.27 38.25
C THR A 14 -38.20 11.94 37.49
N GLU A 15 -37.41 12.77 38.17
CA GLU A 15 -36.26 13.48 37.61
C GLU A 15 -35.18 12.51 37.12
N GLU A 16 -34.91 11.45 37.88
CA GLU A 16 -33.96 10.42 37.50
C GLU A 16 -34.41 9.62 36.27
N VAL A 17 -35.70 9.31 36.18
CA VAL A 17 -36.27 8.64 34.99
C VAL A 17 -36.16 9.55 33.76
N ILE A 18 -36.44 10.85 33.91
CA ILE A 18 -36.29 11.84 32.84
C ILE A 18 -34.81 11.92 32.41
N GLN A 19 -33.89 11.97 33.37
CA GLN A 19 -32.46 12.04 33.08
C GLN A 19 -31.97 10.81 32.30
N VAL A 20 -32.31 9.59 32.76
CA VAL A 20 -31.92 8.36 32.07
C VAL A 20 -32.51 8.30 30.66
N SER A 21 -33.77 8.73 30.50
CA SER A 21 -34.44 8.76 29.19
C SER A 21 -33.77 9.77 28.27
N HIS A 22 -33.40 10.94 28.79
CA HIS A 22 -32.66 11.96 28.05
C HIS A 22 -31.28 11.46 27.64
N GLU A 23 -30.51 10.86 28.55
CA GLU A 23 -29.20 10.23 28.26
C GLU A 23 -29.34 9.15 27.19
N MET A 24 -30.36 8.28 27.28
CA MET A 24 -30.64 7.27 26.25
C MET A 24 -30.93 7.91 24.89
N GLN A 25 -31.80 8.93 24.86
CA GLN A 25 -32.18 9.64 23.64
C GLN A 25 -30.95 10.30 23.02
N THR A 26 -30.18 11.09 23.77
CA THR A 26 -28.97 11.75 23.29
C THR A 26 -27.95 10.74 22.76
N ALA A 27 -27.75 9.61 23.43
CA ALA A 27 -26.79 8.58 23.00
C ALA A 27 -27.21 7.82 21.74
N ARG A 28 -28.52 7.73 21.44
CA ARG A 28 -29.06 6.91 20.33
C ARG A 28 -29.59 7.71 19.14
N HIS A 29 -29.96 8.97 19.33
CA HIS A 29 -30.68 9.76 18.34
C HIS A 29 -29.91 9.92 17.02
N GLU A 30 -28.66 10.41 17.08
CA GLU A 30 -27.82 10.61 15.88
C GLU A 30 -27.67 9.31 15.08
N ARG A 31 -27.50 8.19 15.77
CA ARG A 31 -27.40 6.88 15.11
C ARG A 31 -28.71 6.43 14.50
N ALA A 32 -29.82 6.59 15.21
CA ALA A 32 -31.14 6.22 14.69
C ALA A 32 -31.45 6.99 13.40
N GLU A 33 -31.15 8.30 13.38
CA GLU A 33 -31.25 9.14 12.20
C GLU A 33 -30.36 8.63 11.06
N LEU A 34 -29.09 8.30 11.35
CA LEU A 34 -28.18 7.74 10.36
C LEU A 34 -28.69 6.42 9.76
N ILE A 35 -29.22 5.51 10.58
CA ILE A 35 -29.74 4.22 10.13
C ILE A 35 -31.01 4.40 9.28
N VAL A 36 -31.93 5.27 9.69
CA VAL A 36 -33.16 5.56 8.94
C VAL A 36 -32.81 6.21 7.60
N SER A 37 -31.95 7.23 7.60
CA SER A 37 -31.46 7.90 6.39
C SER A 37 -30.78 6.91 5.43
N SER A 38 -29.89 6.06 5.96
CA SER A 38 -29.20 5.03 5.16
C SER A 38 -30.14 3.94 4.64
N SER A 39 -31.24 3.67 5.34
CA SER A 39 -32.28 2.74 4.90
C SER A 39 -33.13 3.35 3.79
N HIS A 40 -33.56 4.61 3.92
CA HIS A 40 -34.27 5.33 2.86
C HIS A 40 -33.44 5.44 1.58
N GLN A 41 -32.15 5.77 1.67
CA GLN A 41 -31.28 5.85 0.48
C GLN A 41 -31.16 4.50 -0.24
N ARG A 42 -31.08 3.39 0.51
CA ARG A 42 -31.06 2.04 -0.09
C ARG A 42 -32.39 1.68 -0.70
N GLN A 43 -33.49 1.96 0.01
CA GLN A 43 -34.83 1.72 -0.51
C GLN A 43 -35.06 2.50 -1.80
N ALA A 44 -34.70 3.80 -1.84
CA ALA A 44 -34.79 4.63 -3.03
C ALA A 44 -33.98 4.07 -4.22
N LEU A 45 -32.77 3.56 -3.94
CA LEU A 45 -31.92 2.92 -4.94
C LEU A 45 -32.55 1.63 -5.50
N PHE A 46 -33.05 0.75 -4.64
CA PHE A 46 -33.63 -0.53 -5.06
C PHE A 46 -35.06 -0.42 -5.59
N ALA A 47 -35.82 0.60 -5.17
CA ALA A 47 -37.14 0.93 -5.70
C ALA A 47 -37.06 1.72 -7.02
N PHE A 48 -35.85 2.01 -7.51
CA PHE A 48 -35.62 2.79 -8.72
C PHE A 48 -36.31 4.18 -8.68
N GLU A 49 -36.38 4.84 -7.51
CA GLU A 49 -36.96 6.19 -7.39
C GLU A 49 -36.30 7.19 -8.36
N LYS A 50 -35.00 7.01 -8.61
CA LYS A 50 -34.25 7.67 -9.69
C LYS A 50 -33.77 6.61 -10.67
N PRO A 51 -34.52 6.30 -11.75
CA PRO A 51 -34.27 5.14 -12.59
C PRO A 51 -32.88 5.12 -13.23
N LEU A 52 -32.42 6.26 -13.77
CA LEU A 52 -31.11 6.37 -14.43
C LEU A 52 -29.95 6.18 -13.45
N GLN A 53 -30.02 6.82 -12.28
CA GLN A 53 -28.99 6.68 -11.25
C GLN A 53 -28.96 5.25 -10.69
N SER A 54 -30.13 4.66 -10.49
CA SER A 54 -30.25 3.30 -9.94
C SER A 54 -29.73 2.25 -10.92
N ARG A 55 -30.06 2.36 -12.21
CA ARG A 55 -29.47 1.50 -13.26
C ARG A 55 -27.96 1.67 -13.34
N LEU A 56 -27.46 2.91 -13.34
CA LEU A 56 -26.01 3.15 -13.37
C LEU A 56 -25.34 2.47 -12.16
N ILE A 57 -25.88 2.64 -10.96
CA ILE A 57 -25.27 2.10 -9.74
C ILE A 57 -25.38 0.57 -9.70
N LEU A 58 -26.56 0.00 -9.96
CA LEU A 58 -26.80 -1.44 -9.80
C LEU A 58 -26.23 -2.26 -10.95
N ASP A 59 -26.36 -1.79 -12.19
CA ASP A 59 -25.99 -2.57 -13.37
C ASP A 59 -24.52 -2.36 -13.77
N TRP A 60 -23.95 -1.17 -13.52
CA TRP A 60 -22.61 -0.82 -13.98
C TRP A 60 -21.60 -0.68 -12.85
N VAL A 61 -21.95 -0.02 -11.75
CA VAL A 61 -21.01 0.26 -10.66
C VAL A 61 -20.88 -0.95 -9.73
N SER A 62 -22.00 -1.47 -9.21
CA SER A 62 -22.00 -2.52 -8.19
C SER A 62 -21.25 -3.80 -8.59
N PRO A 63 -21.33 -4.29 -9.85
CA PRO A 63 -20.60 -5.50 -10.24
C PRO A 63 -19.08 -5.31 -10.21
N VAL A 64 -18.60 -4.09 -10.46
CA VAL A 64 -17.16 -3.78 -10.52
C VAL A 64 -16.55 -3.72 -9.12
N PHE A 65 -17.27 -3.16 -8.15
CA PHE A 65 -16.80 -2.96 -6.76
C PHE A 65 -16.73 -4.25 -5.91
N GLY A 66 -17.24 -5.37 -6.44
CA GLY A 66 -17.23 -6.66 -5.75
C GLY A 66 -18.15 -6.71 -4.52
N SER A 67 -18.24 -7.91 -3.93
CA SER A 67 -19.12 -8.15 -2.78
C SER A 67 -18.66 -7.48 -1.48
N GLU A 68 -17.35 -7.29 -1.28
CA GLU A 68 -16.78 -6.71 -0.06
C GLU A 68 -17.12 -5.23 0.11
N SER A 69 -17.10 -4.42 -0.95
CA SER A 69 -17.43 -3.00 -0.85
C SER A 69 -18.88 -2.80 -0.38
N LEU A 70 -19.81 -3.58 -0.93
CA LEU A 70 -21.20 -3.58 -0.52
C LEU A 70 -21.38 -4.09 0.92
N LEU A 71 -20.77 -5.23 1.25
CA LEU A 71 -20.79 -5.79 2.60
C LEU A 71 -20.25 -4.77 3.61
N ASN A 72 -19.19 -4.05 3.24
CA ASN A 72 -18.61 -3.03 4.08
C ASN A 72 -19.60 -1.87 4.29
N ARG A 73 -20.18 -1.32 3.24
CA ARG A 73 -21.19 -0.25 3.39
C ARG A 73 -22.37 -0.68 4.28
N ILE A 74 -22.78 -1.95 4.23
CA ILE A 74 -23.85 -2.48 5.10
C ILE A 74 -23.36 -2.62 6.53
N ALA A 75 -22.18 -3.22 6.74
CA ALA A 75 -21.63 -3.53 8.05
C ALA A 75 -21.40 -2.27 8.92
N SER A 76 -21.10 -1.11 8.35
CA SER A 76 -20.91 0.14 9.14
C SER A 76 -22.10 0.52 10.01
N ASN A 77 -23.32 0.14 9.62
CA ASN A 77 -24.52 0.39 10.44
C ASN A 77 -24.52 -0.42 11.75
N TYR A 78 -23.81 -1.55 11.75
CA TYR A 78 -23.77 -2.50 12.85
C TYR A 78 -22.54 -2.31 13.75
N LEU A 79 -21.36 -1.97 13.21
CA LEU A 79 -20.10 -1.94 13.96
C LEU A 79 -20.10 -1.02 15.19
N GLY A 80 -20.85 0.08 15.15
CA GLY A 80 -20.99 0.97 16.30
C GLY A 80 -21.95 0.46 17.38
N ALA A 81 -22.55 -0.72 17.23
CA ALA A 81 -23.54 -1.29 18.16
C ALA A 81 -22.97 -1.36 19.57
N THR A 82 -23.76 -0.95 20.56
CA THR A 82 -23.35 -1.02 21.96
C THR A 82 -23.80 -2.36 22.54
N ILE A 83 -22.86 -3.10 23.14
CA ILE A 83 -23.19 -4.31 23.88
C ILE A 83 -23.91 -3.92 25.18
N ILE A 84 -25.02 -4.61 25.46
CA ILE A 84 -25.70 -4.54 26.75
C ILE A 84 -24.91 -5.43 27.71
N LYS A 85 -24.07 -4.83 28.57
CA LYS A 85 -23.14 -5.53 29.47
C LYS A 85 -23.80 -6.58 30.38
N THR A 86 -25.10 -6.44 30.65
CA THR A 86 -25.86 -7.34 31.52
C THR A 86 -26.45 -8.54 30.80
N LEU A 87 -26.40 -8.59 29.46
CA LEU A 87 -26.90 -9.71 28.68
C LEU A 87 -25.72 -10.52 28.15
N PRO A 88 -25.77 -11.87 28.25
CA PRO A 88 -24.76 -12.70 27.63
C PRO A 88 -24.84 -12.54 26.11
N VAL A 89 -23.72 -12.18 25.48
CA VAL A 89 -23.61 -12.14 24.01
C VAL A 89 -23.17 -13.53 23.55
N PRO A 90 -23.97 -14.23 22.72
CA PRO A 90 -23.54 -15.50 22.17
C PRO A 90 -22.34 -15.29 21.25
N TYR A 91 -21.31 -16.12 21.41
CA TYR A 91 -20.16 -16.11 20.51
C TYR A 91 -20.60 -16.51 19.09
N ARG A 92 -20.19 -15.73 18.10
CA ARG A 92 -20.38 -16.00 16.67
C ARG A 92 -19.11 -15.61 15.94
N GLU A 93 -18.61 -16.52 15.11
CA GLU A 93 -17.47 -16.24 14.22
C GLU A 93 -17.81 -15.06 13.30
N ARG A 94 -16.87 -14.12 13.17
CA ARG A 94 -17.03 -12.90 12.38
C ARG A 94 -15.70 -12.38 11.86
N SER A 95 -15.73 -11.90 10.62
CA SER A 95 -14.55 -11.30 9.97
C SER A 95 -14.31 -9.85 10.38
N ILE A 96 -15.30 -9.16 10.95
CA ILE A 96 -15.22 -7.76 11.34
C ILE A 96 -15.61 -7.63 12.82
N PRO A 97 -14.72 -7.13 13.69
CA PRO A 97 -15.02 -6.94 15.12
C PRO A 97 -15.89 -5.71 15.35
N PHE A 98 -16.68 -5.71 16.43
CA PHE A 98 -17.37 -4.50 16.89
C PHE A 98 -16.40 -3.51 17.52
N ASN A 99 -16.80 -2.24 17.63
CA ASN A 99 -15.93 -1.19 18.16
C ASN A 99 -15.46 -1.42 19.61
N ASP A 100 -16.22 -2.15 20.41
CA ASP A 100 -15.89 -2.51 21.79
C ASP A 100 -15.02 -3.77 21.91
N GLU A 101 -14.83 -4.50 20.81
CA GLU A 101 -13.93 -5.66 20.71
C GLU A 101 -12.53 -5.28 20.21
N LEU A 102 -12.38 -4.04 19.75
CA LEU A 102 -11.11 -3.49 19.30
C LEU A 102 -10.14 -3.30 20.47
N GLN A 103 -8.84 -3.42 20.20
CA GLN A 103 -7.81 -3.24 21.22
C GLN A 103 -7.77 -1.83 21.80
N SER A 104 -8.17 -0.84 21.00
CA SER A 104 -8.35 0.54 21.45
C SER A 104 -9.55 1.18 20.76
N ALA A 105 -10.13 2.19 21.42
CA ALA A 105 -11.19 2.97 20.80
C ALA A 105 -10.68 3.64 19.50
N PRO A 106 -11.46 3.54 18.40
CA PRO A 106 -11.14 4.25 17.16
C PRO A 106 -11.01 5.76 17.40
N VAL A 107 -10.12 6.39 16.64
CA VAL A 107 -9.92 7.84 16.69
C VAL A 107 -11.16 8.53 16.12
N PRO A 108 -11.64 9.65 16.72
CA PRO A 108 -12.83 10.35 16.25
C PRO A 108 -12.76 10.72 14.76
N ASN A 109 -13.89 10.64 14.05
CA ASN A 109 -13.98 10.86 12.60
C ASN A 109 -13.34 12.17 12.14
N LYS A 110 -13.48 13.27 12.91
CA LYS A 110 -12.87 14.56 12.58
C LYS A 110 -11.34 14.48 12.60
N ALA A 111 -10.75 13.91 13.64
CA ALA A 111 -9.30 13.75 13.76
C ALA A 111 -8.76 12.76 12.71
N SER A 112 -9.48 11.66 12.44
CA SER A 112 -9.15 10.73 11.36
C SER A 112 -9.20 11.40 9.99
N ALA A 113 -10.22 12.22 9.70
CA ALA A 113 -10.30 12.96 8.44
C ALA A 113 -9.16 13.97 8.30
N THR A 114 -8.82 14.68 9.37
CA THR A 114 -7.69 15.63 9.38
C THR A 114 -6.37 14.92 9.11
N GLY A 115 -6.07 13.80 9.78
CA GLY A 115 -4.84 13.04 9.55
C GLY A 115 -4.71 12.54 8.11
N ARG A 116 -5.82 12.09 7.49
CA ARG A 116 -5.84 11.73 6.06
C ARG A 116 -5.56 12.93 5.15
N ARG A 117 -6.21 14.07 5.41
CA ARG A 117 -5.98 15.30 4.63
C ARG A 117 -4.55 15.80 4.74
N ILE A 118 -3.94 15.71 5.93
CA ILE A 118 -2.53 16.05 6.13
C ILE A 118 -1.65 15.12 5.29
N MET A 119 -1.87 13.80 5.35
CA MET A 119 -1.13 12.85 4.53
C MET A 119 -1.26 13.14 3.03
N ILE A 120 -2.48 13.37 2.56
CA ILE A 120 -2.74 13.71 1.15
C ILE A 120 -2.02 15.01 0.78
N GLY A 121 -2.11 16.05 1.62
CA GLY A 121 -1.46 17.33 1.39
C GLY A 121 0.07 17.23 1.33
N VAL A 122 0.68 16.48 2.26
CA VAL A 122 2.13 16.25 2.30
C VAL A 122 2.60 15.47 1.07
N MET A 123 1.89 14.40 0.68
CA MET A 123 2.24 13.63 -0.51
C MET A 123 1.97 14.40 -1.82
N ALA A 124 0.91 15.21 -1.88
CA ALA A 124 0.64 16.08 -3.02
C ALA A 124 1.72 17.17 -3.16
N LEU A 125 2.18 17.74 -2.04
CA LEU A 125 3.33 18.64 -2.04
C LEU A 125 4.61 17.93 -2.52
N ALA A 126 4.85 16.71 -2.06
CA ALA A 126 5.99 15.90 -2.54
C ALA A 126 5.91 15.64 -4.05
N LEU A 127 4.73 15.34 -4.59
CA LEU A 127 4.48 15.22 -6.03
C LEU A 127 4.76 16.53 -6.77
N LEU A 128 4.28 17.66 -6.24
CA LEU A 128 4.52 18.97 -6.85
C LEU A 128 6.01 19.28 -6.90
N VAL A 129 6.72 19.18 -5.76
CA VAL A 129 8.16 19.45 -5.67
C VAL A 129 8.96 18.55 -6.61
N THR A 130 8.67 17.24 -6.62
CA THR A 130 9.39 16.29 -7.48
C THR A 130 9.07 16.48 -8.96
N SER A 131 7.82 16.80 -9.33
CA SER A 131 7.44 17.11 -10.71
C SER A 131 8.06 18.41 -11.23
N THR A 132 8.22 19.42 -10.37
CA THR A 132 8.90 20.67 -10.74
C THR A 132 10.40 20.50 -10.89
N ALA A 133 11.00 19.62 -10.09
CA ALA A 133 12.41 19.26 -10.23
C ALA A 133 12.68 18.41 -11.48
N TRP A 134 11.63 17.76 -12.03
CA TRP A 134 11.71 16.86 -13.19
C TRP A 134 11.07 17.46 -14.46
N ARG A 135 11.08 18.79 -14.61
CA ARG A 135 10.62 19.41 -15.87
C ARG A 135 11.57 19.04 -17.01
N VAL A 136 11.27 17.91 -17.66
CA VAL A 136 11.68 17.67 -19.04
C VAL A 136 10.89 18.65 -19.89
N ASP A 137 11.56 19.48 -20.67
CA ASP A 137 10.91 20.46 -21.53
C ASP A 137 9.99 19.77 -22.55
N LEU A 138 8.68 19.86 -22.32
CA LEU A 138 7.65 19.21 -23.15
C LEU A 138 7.50 19.89 -24.53
N ASP A 139 8.09 21.07 -24.73
CA ASP A 139 8.14 21.74 -26.04
C ASP A 139 9.06 20.99 -27.02
N GLU A 140 10.02 20.19 -26.54
CA GLU A 140 10.80 19.27 -27.37
C GLU A 140 9.98 18.04 -27.83
N LEU A 141 8.89 17.71 -27.12
CA LEU A 141 7.96 16.64 -27.47
C LEU A 141 6.90 17.03 -28.51
N GLN A 142 6.70 18.33 -28.80
CA GLN A 142 5.74 18.76 -29.82
C GLN A 142 6.24 18.54 -31.27
N GLY A 143 7.53 18.23 -31.47
CA GLY A 143 8.09 17.82 -32.77
C GLY A 143 7.81 16.37 -33.18
N LEU A 144 6.97 15.65 -32.43
CA LEU A 144 6.74 14.21 -32.54
C LEU A 144 5.72 13.79 -33.61
N GLY A 145 6.14 13.83 -34.86
CA GLY A 145 5.59 12.94 -35.88
C GLY A 145 5.94 11.47 -35.60
N PRO A 146 5.19 10.48 -36.13
CA PRO A 146 5.34 9.05 -35.80
C PRO A 146 6.72 8.44 -36.14
N LYS A 147 7.55 9.12 -36.94
CA LYS A 147 8.96 8.73 -37.21
C LYS A 147 9.97 9.23 -36.17
N ASN A 148 9.57 10.20 -35.34
CA ASN A 148 10.41 10.81 -34.30
C ASN A 148 10.03 10.34 -32.89
N VAL A 149 8.91 9.61 -32.71
CA VAL A 149 8.50 9.04 -31.40
C VAL A 149 9.55 8.09 -30.85
N THR A 150 10.21 7.33 -31.73
CA THR A 150 11.37 6.53 -31.34
C THR A 150 12.54 7.40 -30.89
N ARG A 151 12.79 8.53 -31.55
CA ARG A 151 13.93 9.42 -31.29
C ARG A 151 13.76 10.34 -30.06
N SER A 152 12.53 10.76 -29.75
CA SER A 152 12.23 11.54 -28.53
C SER A 152 12.04 10.63 -27.32
N LEU A 153 11.53 9.40 -27.52
CA LEU A 153 11.80 8.36 -26.53
C LEU A 153 13.31 8.28 -26.39
N ASP A 154 14.11 7.95 -27.41
CA ASP A 154 15.57 7.85 -27.29
C ASP A 154 16.26 9.06 -26.63
N ASN A 155 15.76 10.30 -26.75
CA ASN A 155 16.33 11.49 -26.11
C ASN A 155 15.82 11.77 -24.68
N VAL A 156 14.57 11.43 -24.35
CA VAL A 156 14.06 11.40 -22.96
C VAL A 156 14.51 10.11 -22.23
N VAL A 157 14.87 9.09 -23.01
CA VAL A 157 15.38 7.74 -22.65
C VAL A 157 16.91 7.74 -22.61
N ALA A 158 17.59 8.73 -23.21
CA ALA A 158 19.03 8.98 -23.11
C ALA A 158 19.38 9.59 -21.75
N ALA A 159 19.13 8.82 -20.69
CA ALA A 159 20.05 8.84 -19.58
C ALA A 159 21.43 8.46 -20.15
N PRO A 160 22.46 9.33 -20.09
CA PRO A 160 23.77 8.97 -20.57
C PRO A 160 24.27 7.77 -19.77
N THR A 161 24.63 6.73 -20.50
CA THR A 161 25.34 5.58 -19.95
C THR A 161 26.61 6.05 -19.24
N PRO A 162 26.94 5.56 -18.03
CA PRO A 162 28.33 5.59 -17.55
C PRO A 162 29.12 4.60 -18.40
N SER A 163 29.50 5.02 -19.61
CA SER A 163 30.20 4.22 -20.61
C SER A 163 31.72 4.18 -20.38
N THR A 164 32.24 4.76 -19.30
CA THR A 164 33.71 4.87 -19.10
C THR A 164 34.21 4.52 -17.70
N LEU A 165 33.37 4.07 -16.77
CA LEU A 165 33.86 3.65 -15.46
C LEU A 165 34.48 2.25 -15.54
N ASN A 166 35.81 2.20 -15.46
CA ASN A 166 36.54 1.06 -14.91
C ASN A 166 35.87 0.70 -13.58
N ILE A 167 35.14 -0.41 -13.55
CA ILE A 167 34.29 -0.76 -12.41
C ILE A 167 35.19 -1.34 -11.32
N GLU A 168 35.65 -0.46 -10.42
CA GLU A 168 35.99 -0.85 -9.05
C GLU A 168 34.74 -1.40 -8.37
N ALA A 169 34.89 -2.32 -7.41
CA ALA A 169 33.81 -2.96 -6.66
C ALA A 169 32.75 -1.96 -6.10
N PHE A 170 33.18 -0.73 -5.84
CA PHE A 170 32.35 0.38 -5.36
C PHE A 170 31.29 0.86 -6.37
N SER A 171 31.55 0.82 -7.69
CA SER A 171 30.59 1.27 -8.71
C SER A 171 29.45 0.26 -8.92
N THR A 172 29.72 -1.03 -8.77
CA THR A 172 28.69 -2.08 -8.84
C THR A 172 27.72 -2.02 -7.66
N LEU A 173 28.23 -1.76 -6.45
CA LEU A 173 27.42 -1.69 -5.24
C LEU A 173 26.38 -0.55 -5.29
N SER A 174 26.76 0.61 -5.84
CA SER A 174 25.86 1.77 -6.01
C SER A 174 24.67 1.47 -6.94
N ILE A 175 24.78 0.48 -7.83
CA ILE A 175 23.69 0.04 -8.71
C ILE A 175 22.87 -1.06 -8.03
N ILE A 176 23.54 -2.04 -7.40
CA ILE A 176 22.88 -3.18 -6.75
C ILE A 176 21.98 -2.71 -5.60
N TYR A 177 22.48 -1.81 -4.77
CA TYR A 177 21.78 -1.42 -3.55
C TYR A 177 20.38 -0.84 -3.85
N PRO A 178 20.20 0.22 -4.66
CA PRO A 178 18.87 0.75 -4.99
C PRO A 178 17.94 -0.30 -5.63
N LEU A 179 18.45 -1.12 -6.55
CA LEU A 179 17.67 -2.18 -7.20
C LEU A 179 17.11 -3.18 -6.18
N THR A 180 17.92 -3.63 -5.23
CA THR A 180 17.42 -4.52 -4.18
C THR A 180 16.36 -3.82 -3.32
N GLN A 181 16.52 -2.53 -3.00
CA GLN A 181 15.54 -1.80 -2.18
C GLN A 181 14.17 -1.61 -2.87
N PHE A 182 14.08 -1.69 -4.21
CA PHE A 182 12.81 -1.64 -4.94
C PHE A 182 11.95 -2.92 -4.87
N ILE A 183 12.51 -4.05 -4.41
CA ILE A 183 11.76 -5.30 -4.25
C ILE A 183 10.49 -5.10 -3.40
N SER A 184 10.61 -4.40 -2.27
CA SER A 184 9.50 -4.15 -1.36
C SER A 184 8.37 -3.31 -1.98
N PRO A 185 8.59 -2.10 -2.53
CA PRO A 185 7.52 -1.35 -3.16
C PRO A 185 6.84 -2.14 -4.28
N LEU A 186 7.59 -2.86 -5.12
CA LEU A 186 7.01 -3.69 -6.17
C LEU A 186 6.09 -4.76 -5.59
N LEU A 187 6.61 -5.54 -4.63
CA LEU A 187 5.87 -6.60 -3.96
C LEU A 187 4.61 -6.06 -3.29
N ILE A 188 4.74 -4.97 -2.54
CA ILE A 188 3.67 -4.40 -1.73
C ILE A 188 2.59 -3.79 -2.60
N TYR A 189 2.94 -3.01 -3.63
CA TYR A 189 1.95 -2.46 -4.57
C TYR A 189 1.23 -3.57 -5.33
N THR A 190 1.94 -4.66 -5.63
CA THR A 190 1.32 -5.84 -6.24
C THR A 190 0.34 -6.52 -5.29
N VAL A 191 0.73 -6.75 -4.03
CA VAL A 191 -0.16 -7.32 -3.01
C VAL A 191 -1.39 -6.43 -2.78
N GLU A 192 -1.21 -5.13 -2.57
CA GLU A 192 -2.30 -4.18 -2.39
C GLU A 192 -3.23 -4.14 -3.62
N GLY A 193 -2.68 -4.30 -4.83
CA GLY A 193 -3.48 -4.33 -6.05
C GLY A 193 -4.32 -5.59 -6.24
N TYR A 194 -3.93 -6.71 -5.62
CA TYR A 194 -4.72 -7.94 -5.62
C TYR A 194 -5.60 -8.13 -4.39
N ARG A 195 -5.59 -7.19 -3.43
CA ARG A 195 -6.51 -7.25 -2.29
C ARG A 195 -7.96 -7.11 -2.72
N ILE A 196 -8.82 -7.94 -2.16
CA ILE A 196 -10.26 -7.89 -2.43
C ILE A 196 -10.85 -6.53 -2.03
N GLY A 197 -10.38 -5.94 -0.92
CA GLY A 197 -10.85 -4.64 -0.46
C GLY A 197 -10.54 -3.48 -1.42
N ASN A 198 -9.51 -3.60 -2.25
CA ASN A 198 -9.09 -2.53 -3.16
C ASN A 198 -9.67 -2.68 -4.58
N GLN A 199 -10.49 -3.71 -4.83
CA GLN A 199 -11.13 -3.91 -6.13
C GLN A 199 -11.93 -2.66 -6.56
N ALA A 200 -11.95 -2.40 -7.87
CA ALA A 200 -12.53 -1.19 -8.47
C ALA A 200 -11.88 0.15 -8.09
N THR A 201 -10.76 0.15 -7.36
CA THR A 201 -10.00 1.38 -7.09
C THR A 201 -8.74 1.44 -7.97
N PRO A 202 -8.14 2.63 -8.15
CA PRO A 202 -6.84 2.73 -8.82
C PRO A 202 -5.73 1.91 -8.15
N LEU A 203 -5.86 1.57 -6.86
CA LEU A 203 -4.93 0.68 -6.16
C LEU A 203 -4.92 -0.73 -6.75
N ALA A 204 -6.02 -1.19 -7.36
CA ALA A 204 -6.14 -2.51 -8.00
C ALA A 204 -5.37 -2.66 -9.32
N MET A 205 -4.50 -1.71 -9.66
CA MET A 205 -3.71 -1.69 -10.90
C MET A 205 -2.22 -1.90 -10.61
N PRO A 206 -1.79 -3.11 -10.20
CA PRO A 206 -0.39 -3.36 -9.83
C PRO A 206 0.58 -3.16 -11.01
N LEU A 207 0.10 -3.44 -12.23
CA LEU A 207 0.85 -3.22 -13.46
C LEU A 207 1.17 -1.73 -13.68
N LEU A 208 0.23 -0.85 -13.37
CA LEU A 208 0.40 0.60 -13.52
C LEU A 208 1.52 1.09 -12.61
N PHE A 209 1.50 0.73 -11.32
CA PHE A 209 2.54 1.16 -10.38
C PHE A 209 3.89 0.52 -10.68
N SER A 210 3.92 -0.74 -11.10
CA SER A 210 5.16 -1.39 -11.49
C SER A 210 5.78 -0.75 -12.73
N ALA A 211 4.96 -0.41 -13.73
CA ALA A 211 5.41 0.35 -14.90
C ALA A 211 5.88 1.76 -14.50
N ALA A 212 5.15 2.44 -13.63
CA ALA A 212 5.51 3.78 -13.15
C ALA A 212 6.86 3.79 -12.41
N ILE A 213 7.13 2.79 -11.57
CA ILE A 213 8.45 2.62 -10.93
C ILE A 213 9.56 2.46 -11.98
N GLY A 214 9.34 1.65 -13.02
CA GLY A 214 10.35 1.39 -14.05
C GLY A 214 10.57 2.51 -15.06
N LEU A 215 9.52 3.30 -15.36
CA LEU A 215 9.54 4.32 -16.41
C LEU A 215 9.74 5.74 -15.88
N ILE A 216 9.09 6.07 -14.76
CA ILE A 216 9.01 7.43 -14.23
C ILE A 216 9.89 7.57 -12.98
N GLY A 217 10.03 6.50 -12.20
CA GLY A 217 10.82 6.49 -10.96
C GLY A 217 9.95 6.40 -9.71
N ILE A 218 10.63 6.22 -8.57
CA ILE A 218 9.94 6.01 -7.30
C ILE A 218 9.53 7.34 -6.63
N ASN A 219 10.21 8.45 -6.93
CA ASN A 219 9.91 9.78 -6.38
C ASN A 219 8.48 10.24 -6.66
N LEU A 220 7.92 9.89 -7.82
CA LEU A 220 6.57 10.23 -8.24
C LEU A 220 5.60 9.09 -7.91
N THR A 221 6.03 7.84 -8.11
CA THR A 221 5.14 6.70 -7.90
C THR A 221 4.79 6.48 -6.42
N ALA A 222 5.76 6.63 -5.51
CA ALA A 222 5.53 6.41 -4.09
C ALA A 222 4.54 7.39 -3.44
N PRO A 223 4.67 8.72 -3.60
CA PRO A 223 3.70 9.65 -3.04
C PRO A 223 2.33 9.53 -3.74
N LEU A 224 2.27 9.25 -5.05
CA LEU A 224 1.00 8.99 -5.74
C LEU A 224 0.29 7.78 -5.14
N HIS A 225 1.00 6.67 -4.98
CA HIS A 225 0.44 5.48 -4.34
C HIS A 225 -0.01 5.76 -2.91
N ALA A 226 0.74 6.56 -2.15
CA ALA A 226 0.39 6.92 -0.78
C ALA A 226 -0.88 7.81 -0.69
N VAL A 227 -1.06 8.75 -1.63
CA VAL A 227 -2.32 9.50 -1.78
C VAL A 227 -3.48 8.55 -2.04
N LEU A 228 -3.30 7.61 -2.97
CA LEU A 228 -4.34 6.64 -3.32
C LEU A 228 -4.67 5.70 -2.16
N ILE A 229 -3.69 5.26 -1.36
CA ILE A 229 -3.96 4.54 -0.10
C ILE A 229 -4.82 5.40 0.82
N ALA A 230 -4.46 6.66 1.04
CA ALA A 230 -5.19 7.51 1.99
C ALA A 230 -6.66 7.79 1.57
N ILE A 231 -6.97 7.71 0.27
CA ILE A 231 -8.31 7.96 -0.28
C ILE A 231 -9.11 6.66 -0.46
N CYS A 232 -8.47 5.62 -1.01
CA CYS A 232 -9.14 4.43 -1.53
C CYS A 232 -8.92 3.17 -0.70
N SER A 233 -8.00 3.17 0.28
CA SER A 233 -7.69 1.96 1.05
C SER A 233 -8.92 1.45 1.80
N ASN A 234 -9.18 0.15 1.68
CA ASN A 234 -10.22 -0.48 2.46
C ASN A 234 -9.81 -0.58 3.94
N GLU A 235 -10.65 -0.06 4.81
CA GLU A 235 -10.34 0.07 6.24
C GLU A 235 -10.57 -1.21 7.04
N ARG A 236 -11.10 -2.29 6.43
CA ARG A 236 -11.66 -3.43 7.18
C ARG A 236 -10.90 -4.73 6.98
N PRO A 237 -10.89 -5.62 7.99
CA PRO A 237 -10.13 -6.87 7.92
C PRO A 237 -10.68 -7.83 6.85
N SER A 238 -11.98 -7.75 6.55
CA SER A 238 -12.63 -8.58 5.51
C SER A 238 -12.02 -8.38 4.12
N GLY A 239 -11.56 -7.16 3.80
CA GLY A 239 -10.92 -6.84 2.52
C GLY A 239 -9.42 -7.13 2.47
N ARG A 240 -8.82 -7.67 3.54
CA ARG A 240 -7.38 -8.00 3.61
C ARG A 240 -7.00 -9.08 2.61
N ALA A 241 -7.88 -10.06 2.41
CA ALA A 241 -7.56 -11.30 1.71
C ALA A 241 -7.01 -11.06 0.30
N VAL A 242 -6.01 -11.85 -0.06
CA VAL A 242 -5.42 -11.94 -1.38
C VAL A 242 -5.69 -13.34 -1.92
N PRO A 243 -6.05 -13.51 -3.21
CA PRO A 243 -6.22 -14.85 -3.79
C PRO A 243 -4.97 -15.72 -3.57
N LEU A 244 -5.17 -16.98 -3.21
CA LEU A 244 -4.07 -17.88 -2.83
C LEU A 244 -3.12 -18.11 -4.01
N GLU A 245 -3.65 -18.13 -5.22
CA GLU A 245 -2.90 -18.30 -6.47
C GLU A 245 -1.97 -17.11 -6.68
N VAL A 246 -2.44 -15.89 -6.36
CA VAL A 246 -1.61 -14.68 -6.39
C VAL A 246 -0.52 -14.81 -5.35
N ALA A 247 -0.85 -15.09 -4.08
CA ALA A 247 0.13 -15.20 -3.01
C ALA A 247 1.23 -16.23 -3.32
N GLY A 248 0.85 -17.38 -3.88
CA GLY A 248 1.78 -18.43 -4.31
C GLY A 248 2.62 -18.07 -5.54
N SER A 249 2.15 -17.13 -6.37
CA SER A 249 2.88 -16.67 -7.56
C SER A 249 3.90 -15.56 -7.30
N LEU A 250 3.83 -14.86 -6.16
CA LEU A 250 4.64 -13.66 -5.91
C LEU A 250 6.15 -13.95 -5.91
N VAL A 251 6.62 -14.97 -5.20
CA VAL A 251 8.05 -15.32 -5.13
C VAL A 251 8.61 -15.76 -6.50
N PRO A 252 8.01 -16.72 -7.22
CA PRO A 252 8.51 -17.09 -8.55
C PRO A 252 8.42 -15.93 -9.55
N ALA A 253 7.39 -15.10 -9.49
CA ALA A 253 7.28 -13.93 -10.36
C ALA A 253 8.34 -12.87 -10.03
N LEU A 254 8.60 -12.61 -8.74
CA LEU A 254 9.59 -11.62 -8.31
C LEU A 254 11.01 -12.07 -8.68
N THR A 255 11.31 -13.35 -8.50
CA THR A 255 12.62 -13.92 -8.83
C THR A 255 12.88 -13.87 -10.33
N LEU A 256 11.95 -14.33 -11.16
CA LEU A 256 12.12 -14.38 -12.62
C LEU A 256 11.89 -13.04 -13.30
N GLY A 257 10.97 -12.23 -12.78
CA GLY A 257 10.53 -10.98 -13.41
C GLY A 257 11.35 -9.77 -13.00
N TYR A 258 11.95 -9.78 -11.82
CA TYR A 258 12.71 -8.64 -11.31
C TYR A 258 14.16 -9.01 -10.96
N ILE A 259 14.35 -9.94 -10.02
CA ILE A 259 15.68 -10.24 -9.47
C ILE A 259 16.64 -10.77 -10.55
N LEU A 260 16.20 -11.75 -11.34
CA LEU A 260 17.02 -12.34 -12.40
C LEU A 260 17.39 -11.30 -13.49
N PRO A 261 16.44 -10.51 -14.05
CA PRO A 261 16.77 -9.38 -14.92
C PRO A 261 17.76 -8.38 -14.30
N SER A 262 17.61 -8.04 -13.02
CA SER A 262 18.55 -7.16 -12.32
C SER A 262 19.96 -7.76 -12.24
N ILE A 263 20.09 -9.06 -11.95
CA ILE A 263 21.39 -9.75 -11.94
C ILE A 263 22.00 -9.76 -13.35
N LEU A 264 21.21 -10.14 -14.36
CA LEU A 264 21.64 -10.18 -15.76
C LEU A 264 22.09 -8.81 -16.27
N ALA A 265 21.44 -7.74 -15.83
CA ALA A 265 21.81 -6.37 -16.16
C ALA A 265 23.20 -6.00 -15.63
N ILE A 266 23.60 -6.55 -14.48
CA ILE A 266 24.92 -6.29 -13.87
C ILE A 266 26.03 -7.04 -14.60
N ILE A 267 25.73 -8.22 -15.18
CA ILE A 267 26.71 -9.03 -15.90
C ILE A 267 27.25 -8.27 -17.14
N PRO A 268 28.59 -8.20 -17.33
CA PRO A 268 29.19 -7.44 -18.44
C PRO A 268 28.73 -7.86 -19.84
N LEU A 269 28.30 -9.12 -20.00
CA LEU A 269 27.90 -9.70 -21.29
C LEU A 269 26.67 -9.02 -21.92
N LEU A 270 25.82 -8.39 -21.12
CA LEU A 270 24.56 -7.78 -21.58
C LEU A 270 24.57 -6.25 -21.49
N ARG A 271 25.76 -5.63 -21.48
CA ARG A 271 25.94 -4.18 -21.26
C ARG A 271 25.11 -3.31 -22.21
N ALA A 272 24.96 -3.73 -23.47
CA ALA A 272 24.20 -2.99 -24.49
C ALA A 272 22.68 -2.97 -24.26
N LYS A 273 22.13 -3.91 -23.46
CA LYS A 273 20.68 -4.00 -23.16
C LYS A 273 20.35 -3.77 -21.68
N ARG A 274 21.34 -3.34 -20.89
CA ARG A 274 21.23 -3.16 -19.43
C ARG A 274 20.09 -2.23 -19.03
N VAL A 275 19.98 -1.08 -19.71
CA VAL A 275 19.00 -0.03 -19.37
C VAL A 275 17.58 -0.52 -19.62
N ASP A 276 17.33 -1.10 -20.78
CA ASP A 276 16.02 -1.65 -21.13
C ASP A 276 15.62 -2.75 -20.14
N LEU A 277 16.55 -3.67 -19.85
CA LEU A 277 16.29 -4.77 -18.95
C LEU A 277 15.90 -4.29 -17.54
N LEU A 278 16.56 -3.24 -17.03
CA LEU A 278 16.25 -2.67 -15.72
C LEU A 278 14.94 -1.88 -15.70
N ARG A 279 14.61 -1.14 -16.78
CA ARG A 279 13.35 -0.38 -16.89
C ARG A 279 12.14 -1.29 -17.02
N PHE A 280 12.27 -2.40 -17.76
CA PHE A 280 11.17 -3.35 -17.98
C PHE A 280 11.01 -4.39 -16.88
N ALA A 281 12.04 -4.65 -16.06
CA ALA A 281 11.99 -5.64 -14.98
C ALA A 281 10.82 -5.42 -13.98
N PRO A 282 10.59 -4.21 -13.44
CA PRO A 282 9.40 -3.92 -12.63
C PRO A 282 8.09 -4.37 -13.29
N PHE A 283 7.90 -4.03 -14.56
CA PHE A 283 6.72 -4.39 -15.33
C PHE A 283 6.60 -5.91 -15.52
N LEU A 284 7.71 -6.57 -15.85
CA LEU A 284 7.77 -8.03 -16.06
C LEU A 284 7.35 -8.79 -14.80
N PHE A 285 7.71 -8.32 -13.61
CA PHE A 285 7.23 -8.91 -12.34
C PHE A 285 5.70 -8.95 -12.24
N SER A 286 5.02 -7.83 -12.53
CA SER A 286 3.55 -7.78 -12.50
C SER A 286 2.91 -8.67 -13.56
N VAL A 287 3.47 -8.70 -14.78
CA VAL A 287 2.99 -9.58 -15.87
C VAL A 287 3.14 -11.05 -15.48
N LEU A 288 4.31 -11.46 -15.00
CA LEU A 288 4.55 -12.84 -14.58
C LEU A 288 3.67 -13.23 -13.39
N THR A 289 3.42 -12.33 -12.45
CA THR A 289 2.47 -12.57 -11.35
C THR A 289 1.09 -12.91 -11.90
N SER A 290 0.58 -12.13 -12.86
CA SER A 290 -0.71 -12.38 -13.51
C SER A 290 -0.73 -13.70 -14.31
N LEU A 291 0.34 -13.99 -15.05
CA LEU A 291 0.47 -15.22 -15.84
C LEU A 291 0.52 -16.46 -14.95
N PHE A 292 1.35 -16.45 -13.90
CA PHE A 292 1.44 -17.56 -12.94
C PHE A 292 0.15 -17.73 -12.14
N THR A 293 -0.50 -16.65 -11.73
CA THR A 293 -1.83 -16.69 -11.10
C THR A 293 -2.84 -17.37 -12.03
N SER A 294 -2.89 -16.94 -13.29
CA SER A 294 -3.81 -17.51 -14.29
C SER A 294 -3.51 -18.98 -14.58
N GLY A 295 -2.23 -19.35 -14.64
CA GLY A 295 -1.78 -20.72 -14.81
C GLY A 295 -2.16 -21.62 -13.63
N LEU A 296 -1.89 -21.18 -12.39
CA LEU A 296 -2.25 -21.88 -11.16
C LEU A 296 -3.76 -22.09 -11.06
N ARG A 297 -4.54 -21.03 -11.33
CA ARG A 297 -6.00 -21.09 -11.33
C ARG A 297 -6.54 -22.10 -12.35
N ARG A 298 -5.98 -22.10 -13.56
CA ARG A 298 -6.36 -23.05 -14.62
C ARG A 298 -5.99 -24.49 -14.25
N TRP A 299 -4.80 -24.70 -13.67
CA TRP A 299 -4.35 -26.01 -13.23
C TRP A 299 -5.21 -26.59 -12.11
N GLN A 300 -5.55 -25.77 -11.11
CA GLN A 300 -6.46 -26.14 -10.04
C GLN A 300 -7.87 -26.45 -10.56
N TRP A 301 -8.37 -25.66 -11.51
CA TRP A 301 -9.67 -25.93 -12.15
C TRP A 301 -9.71 -27.32 -12.78
N HIS A 302 -8.66 -27.70 -13.52
CA HIS A 302 -8.60 -29.01 -14.15
C HIS A 302 -8.43 -30.17 -13.15
N SER A 303 -7.81 -29.90 -12.00
CA SER A 303 -7.55 -30.91 -10.97
C SER A 303 -8.75 -31.14 -10.03
N CYS A 304 -9.64 -30.16 -9.85
CA CYS A 304 -10.76 -30.24 -8.91
C CYS A 304 -12.11 -30.41 -9.66
N SER A 305 -12.42 -31.65 -10.06
CA SER A 305 -13.67 -32.03 -10.75
C SER A 305 -14.85 -32.37 -9.82
N THR A 306 -14.66 -32.39 -8.50
CA THR A 306 -15.74 -32.74 -7.57
C THR A 306 -16.63 -31.54 -7.26
N THR A 307 -17.90 -31.64 -7.68
CA THR A 307 -18.97 -30.63 -7.64
C THR A 307 -19.27 -30.00 -6.27
N LYS A 308 -18.80 -30.57 -5.16
CA LYS A 308 -19.03 -30.05 -3.79
C LYS A 308 -18.16 -28.85 -3.41
N ASP A 309 -17.06 -28.63 -4.12
CA ASP A 309 -16.07 -27.58 -3.81
C ASP A 309 -16.34 -26.25 -4.55
N ARG A 310 -17.19 -26.27 -5.58
CA ARG A 310 -17.47 -25.11 -6.45
C ARG A 310 -18.30 -24.00 -5.79
N SER A 311 -19.02 -24.29 -4.72
CA SER A 311 -19.90 -23.33 -4.03
C SER A 311 -19.28 -22.66 -2.81
N ARG A 312 -18.06 -23.06 -2.40
CA ARG A 312 -17.33 -22.53 -1.25
C ARG A 312 -16.23 -21.46 -1.50
N PRO A 313 -15.83 -21.09 -2.72
CA PRO A 313 -14.62 -20.27 -2.90
C PRO A 313 -14.75 -18.84 -2.36
N ASP A 314 -15.97 -18.30 -2.24
CA ASP A 314 -16.16 -16.90 -1.83
C ASP A 314 -16.03 -16.67 -0.33
N MET A 315 -16.27 -17.69 0.50
CA MET A 315 -16.10 -17.59 1.97
C MET A 315 -14.72 -18.03 2.43
N ASP A 316 -14.00 -18.81 1.61
CA ASP A 316 -12.65 -19.27 1.90
C ASP A 316 -11.66 -18.10 2.09
N ARG A 317 -11.95 -16.92 1.52
CA ARG A 317 -11.19 -15.68 1.75
C ARG A 317 -11.06 -15.30 3.24
N TYR A 318 -11.98 -15.73 4.10
CA TYR A 318 -11.95 -15.44 5.54
C TYR A 318 -11.13 -16.46 6.34
N THR A 319 -10.73 -17.59 5.74
CA THR A 319 -9.99 -18.67 6.43
C THR A 319 -8.49 -18.40 6.58
N LYS A 320 -8.01 -17.21 6.21
CA LYS A 320 -6.62 -16.73 6.37
C LYS A 320 -5.56 -17.64 5.71
N ARG A 321 -5.93 -18.48 4.73
CA ARG A 321 -5.00 -19.44 4.07
C ARG A 321 -3.85 -18.73 3.34
N ASP A 322 -4.08 -17.53 2.85
CA ASP A 322 -3.10 -16.68 2.18
C ASP A 322 -2.04 -16.10 3.15
N LEU A 323 -2.35 -16.00 4.44
CA LEU A 323 -1.51 -15.31 5.43
C LEU A 323 -0.10 -15.91 5.54
N GLN A 324 0.00 -17.25 5.63
CA GLN A 324 1.30 -17.91 5.78
C GLN A 324 2.17 -17.72 4.54
N THR A 325 1.56 -17.83 3.35
CA THR A 325 2.25 -17.62 2.07
C THR A 325 2.72 -16.19 1.93
N LEU A 326 1.88 -15.20 2.25
CA LEU A 326 2.25 -13.78 2.24
C LEU A 326 3.38 -13.49 3.22
N LYS A 327 3.32 -14.02 4.45
CA LYS A 327 4.37 -13.88 5.46
C LYS A 327 5.70 -14.47 4.99
N SER A 328 5.67 -15.63 4.33
CA SER A 328 6.87 -16.21 3.70
C SER A 328 7.43 -15.30 2.61
N THR A 329 6.56 -14.74 1.76
CA THR A 329 6.97 -13.81 0.69
C THR A 329 7.60 -12.53 1.24
N TYR A 330 7.04 -11.94 2.30
CA TYR A 330 7.64 -10.79 2.97
C TYR A 330 8.97 -11.13 3.63
N SER A 331 9.08 -12.31 4.24
CA SER A 331 10.33 -12.78 4.85
C SER A 331 11.43 -12.98 3.80
N PHE A 332 11.07 -13.51 2.62
CA PHE A 332 11.96 -13.63 1.48
C PHE A 332 12.47 -12.26 1.00
N ALA A 333 11.56 -11.31 0.79
CA ALA A 333 11.92 -9.93 0.42
C ALA A 333 12.80 -9.27 1.48
N PHE A 334 12.44 -9.40 2.76
CA PHE A 334 13.21 -8.89 3.90
C PHE A 334 14.66 -9.42 3.86
N GLY A 335 14.84 -10.74 3.74
CA GLY A 335 16.15 -11.37 3.75
C GLY A 335 17.07 -10.85 2.64
N ILE A 336 16.57 -10.75 1.40
CA ILE A 336 17.35 -10.23 0.27
C ILE A 336 17.74 -8.76 0.50
N GLN A 337 16.78 -7.93 0.89
CA GLN A 337 17.00 -6.50 1.04
C GLN A 337 17.89 -6.15 2.24
N ALA A 338 17.73 -6.88 3.35
CA ALA A 338 18.57 -6.72 4.53
C ALA A 338 20.01 -7.17 4.27
N THR A 339 20.19 -8.29 3.56
CA THR A 339 21.52 -8.76 3.16
C THR A 339 22.23 -7.72 2.31
N ALA A 340 21.56 -7.19 1.28
CA ALA A 340 22.13 -6.15 0.42
C ALA A 340 22.48 -4.87 1.20
N HIS A 341 21.64 -4.48 2.17
CA HIS A 341 21.91 -3.32 3.02
C HIS A 341 23.09 -3.53 3.96
N LEU A 342 23.18 -4.68 4.63
CA LEU A 342 24.29 -4.99 5.54
C LEU A 342 25.62 -5.12 4.79
N VAL A 343 25.61 -5.70 3.59
CA VAL A 343 26.79 -5.74 2.72
C VAL A 343 27.20 -4.33 2.31
N ALA A 344 26.24 -3.49 1.92
CA ALA A 344 26.53 -2.10 1.61
C ALA A 344 27.12 -1.38 2.82
N LEU A 345 26.48 -1.45 3.99
CA LEU A 345 26.96 -0.85 5.22
C LEU A 345 28.39 -1.32 5.56
N GLY A 346 28.64 -2.63 5.52
CA GLY A 346 29.95 -3.23 5.83
C GLY A 346 31.07 -2.75 4.89
N VAL A 347 30.82 -2.72 3.59
CA VAL A 347 31.78 -2.17 2.61
C VAL A 347 32.09 -0.70 2.92
N THR A 348 31.10 0.03 3.40
CA THR A 348 31.19 1.49 3.55
C THR A 348 31.82 1.92 4.87
N CYS A 349 31.65 1.11 5.91
CA CYS A 349 32.44 1.24 7.14
C CYS A 349 33.91 0.88 6.92
N TYR A 350 34.20 -0.01 5.95
CA TYR A 350 35.57 -0.43 5.64
C TYR A 350 36.31 0.54 4.71
N SER A 351 35.61 1.18 3.77
CA SER A 351 36.17 2.24 2.93
C SER A 351 36.17 3.58 3.67
N SER A 352 37.28 4.31 3.70
CA SER A 352 37.42 5.65 4.29
C SER A 352 36.19 6.54 4.00
N GLY A 353 35.69 7.27 5.02
CA GLY A 353 34.36 7.93 5.09
C GLY A 353 33.92 8.90 3.97
N ALA A 354 34.65 8.99 2.86
CA ALA A 354 34.28 9.69 1.64
C ALA A 354 33.06 9.09 0.90
N TRP A 355 32.68 7.83 1.14
CA TRP A 355 31.55 7.18 0.45
C TRP A 355 30.18 7.68 0.89
N VAL A 356 29.94 7.87 2.20
CA VAL A 356 28.63 8.28 2.74
C VAL A 356 28.18 9.62 2.14
N ASN A 357 29.08 10.60 2.10
CA ASN A 357 28.82 11.90 1.46
C ASN A 357 28.71 11.82 -0.07
N ARG A 358 29.33 10.82 -0.72
CA ARG A 358 29.31 10.68 -2.19
C ARG A 358 28.18 9.81 -2.73
N THR A 359 27.54 8.95 -1.96
CA THR A 359 26.53 8.01 -2.49
C THR A 359 25.15 8.15 -1.85
N LEU A 360 25.06 8.59 -0.59
CA LEU A 360 23.79 8.67 0.13
C LEU A 360 23.22 10.09 0.26
N LEU A 361 24.07 11.12 0.12
CA LEU A 361 23.66 12.52 0.24
C LEU A 361 23.80 13.22 -1.13
N PRO A 362 22.74 13.79 -1.70
CA PRO A 362 22.82 14.67 -2.85
C PRO A 362 23.58 15.93 -2.47
N SER A 363 24.35 16.47 -3.41
CA SER A 363 25.00 17.76 -3.23
C SER A 363 23.95 18.84 -2.99
N THR A 364 24.18 19.73 -2.03
CA THR A 364 23.22 20.74 -1.55
C THR A 364 22.94 21.88 -2.53
N ASN A 365 23.50 21.85 -3.73
CA ASN A 365 23.46 22.94 -4.71
C ASN A 365 22.60 22.58 -5.93
N LEU A 366 21.33 22.23 -5.73
CA LEU A 366 20.42 21.89 -6.85
C LEU A 366 19.20 22.81 -6.89
N THR A 367 19.40 23.99 -7.47
CA THR A 367 18.36 24.69 -8.24
C THR A 367 18.48 24.21 -9.69
N VAL A 368 17.63 23.28 -10.10
CA VAL A 368 17.63 22.57 -11.40
C VAL A 368 17.09 23.46 -12.54
N SER A 369 17.19 24.79 -12.44
CA SER A 369 16.61 25.69 -13.44
C SER A 369 17.47 25.84 -14.71
N ASP A 370 18.77 25.48 -14.67
CA ASP A 370 19.73 25.90 -15.71
C ASP A 370 20.75 24.81 -16.08
N ILE A 371 20.35 23.53 -16.19
CA ILE A 371 21.29 22.45 -16.58
C ILE A 371 21.30 22.29 -18.11
N PRO A 372 22.33 22.78 -18.84
CA PRO A 372 22.47 22.51 -20.26
C PRO A 372 22.72 21.01 -20.52
N LEU A 373 22.07 20.48 -21.56
CA LEU A 373 22.09 19.06 -21.97
C LEU A 373 23.52 18.46 -22.10
N SER A 374 24.53 19.29 -22.30
CA SER A 374 25.94 18.90 -22.43
C SER A 374 26.63 18.42 -21.14
N ASN A 375 26.08 18.72 -19.95
CA ASN A 375 26.66 18.35 -18.65
C ASN A 375 25.91 17.20 -17.94
N MET A 376 24.95 16.55 -18.62
CA MET A 376 24.07 15.52 -18.07
C MET A 376 24.78 14.33 -17.40
N GLY A 377 26.03 14.00 -17.74
CA GLY A 377 26.72 12.82 -17.21
C GLY A 377 27.07 12.89 -15.72
N GLU A 378 27.56 14.04 -15.23
CA GLU A 378 27.84 14.25 -13.80
C GLU A 378 26.57 14.62 -13.02
N ASP A 379 25.60 15.25 -13.69
CA ASP A 379 24.30 15.63 -13.11
C ASP A 379 23.30 14.46 -13.02
N PHE A 380 23.50 13.37 -13.76
CA PHE A 380 22.60 12.20 -13.69
C PHE A 380 22.70 11.45 -12.36
N ASP A 381 23.91 11.31 -11.80
CA ASP A 381 24.11 10.66 -10.51
C ASP A 381 23.49 11.48 -9.36
N SER A 382 23.49 12.81 -9.48
CA SER A 382 22.83 13.70 -8.51
C SER A 382 21.30 13.64 -8.63
N LEU A 383 20.76 13.59 -9.85
CA LEU A 383 19.33 13.41 -10.14
C LEU A 383 18.80 12.06 -9.65
N HIS A 384 19.55 10.97 -9.86
CA HIS A 384 19.16 9.64 -9.40
C HIS A 384 19.13 9.55 -7.86
N LYS A 385 20.09 10.18 -7.18
CA LYS A 385 20.09 10.28 -5.71
C LYS A 385 18.92 11.09 -5.20
N TYR A 386 18.58 12.20 -5.88
CA TYR A 386 17.42 13.01 -5.54
C TYR A 386 16.11 12.21 -5.70
N ASP A 387 15.94 11.48 -6.81
CA ASP A 387 14.80 10.57 -7.03
C ASP A 387 14.70 9.54 -5.90
N LEU A 388 15.81 8.87 -5.57
CA LEU A 388 15.85 7.87 -4.52
C LEU A 388 15.53 8.45 -3.13
N MET A 389 16.04 9.64 -2.80
CA MET A 389 15.78 10.28 -1.51
C MET A 389 14.36 10.80 -1.38
N ALA A 390 13.82 11.46 -2.42
CA ALA A 390 12.45 11.93 -2.43
C ALA A 390 11.47 10.75 -2.34
N GLY A 391 11.73 9.68 -3.11
CA GLY A 391 11.00 8.43 -3.02
C GLY A 391 11.08 7.81 -1.63
N LEU A 392 12.28 7.72 -1.04
CA LEU A 392 12.48 7.19 0.30
C LEU A 392 11.71 7.98 1.36
N ALA A 393 11.72 9.30 1.30
CA ALA A 393 10.96 10.16 2.22
C ALA A 393 9.45 9.88 2.11
N ALA A 394 8.92 9.78 0.88
CA ALA A 394 7.52 9.44 0.64
C ALA A 394 7.17 8.03 1.19
N VAL A 395 8.08 7.08 1.01
CA VAL A 395 7.93 5.72 1.54
C VAL A 395 7.92 5.70 3.06
N ILE A 396 8.81 6.43 3.73
CA ILE A 396 8.84 6.55 5.20
C ILE A 396 7.53 7.17 5.69
N ALA A 397 7.07 8.26 5.06
CA ALA A 397 5.79 8.88 5.40
C ALA A 397 4.63 7.90 5.22
N SER A 398 4.62 7.11 4.14
CA SER A 398 3.61 6.08 3.90
C SER A 398 3.62 4.97 4.96
N LYS A 399 4.80 4.53 5.41
CA LYS A 399 4.95 3.58 6.53
C LYS A 399 4.37 4.14 7.84
N MET A 400 4.69 5.38 8.18
CA MET A 400 4.18 6.05 9.38
C MET A 400 2.66 6.20 9.30
N TYR A 401 2.14 6.59 8.13
CA TYR A 401 0.72 6.65 7.88
C TYR A 401 0.05 5.28 8.06
N SER A 402 0.65 4.19 7.58
CA SER A 402 0.10 2.84 7.74
C SER A 402 0.01 2.39 9.22
N ILE A 403 0.99 2.74 10.05
CA ILE A 403 0.94 2.49 11.50
C ILE A 403 -0.18 3.31 12.15
N TRP A 404 -0.23 4.61 11.81
CA TRP A 404 -1.29 5.49 12.28
C TRP A 404 -2.68 5.03 11.81
N ASP A 405 -2.79 4.46 10.61
CA ASP A 405 -4.01 3.90 10.05
C ASP A 405 -4.52 2.71 10.89
N LEU A 406 -3.65 1.80 11.31
CA LEU A 406 -4.02 0.72 12.23
C LEU A 406 -4.46 1.27 13.60
N ARG A 407 -3.76 2.30 14.11
CA ARG A 407 -4.11 2.92 15.38
C ARG A 407 -5.44 3.67 15.32
N ARG A 408 -5.71 4.43 14.25
CA ARG A 408 -6.94 5.20 14.10
C ARG A 408 -8.17 4.29 14.02
N LEU A 409 -7.99 3.10 13.45
CA LEU A 409 -9.02 2.07 13.32
C LEU A 409 -9.22 1.26 14.61
N GLY A 410 -8.36 1.44 15.62
CA GLY A 410 -8.46 0.74 16.90
C GLY A 410 -7.80 -0.64 16.94
N TYR A 411 -7.13 -1.06 15.87
CA TYR A 411 -6.53 -2.41 15.76
C TYR A 411 -5.31 -2.62 16.65
N ILE A 412 -4.62 -1.53 17.01
CA ILE A 412 -3.45 -1.52 17.89
C ILE A 412 -3.61 -0.44 18.96
N LYS A 413 -2.83 -0.56 20.04
CA LYS A 413 -2.76 0.45 21.10
C LYS A 413 -1.83 1.60 20.71
N THR A 414 -1.96 2.75 21.38
CA THR A 414 -1.08 3.91 21.12
C THR A 414 0.40 3.60 21.42
N LEU A 415 0.68 2.87 22.51
CA LEU A 415 2.05 2.49 22.87
C LEU A 415 2.67 1.58 21.80
N GLU A 416 1.93 0.56 21.36
CA GLU A 416 2.36 -0.33 20.27
C GLU A 416 2.60 0.44 18.97
N ALA A 417 1.75 1.42 18.63
CA ALA A 417 1.95 2.27 17.47
C ALA A 417 3.27 3.08 17.56
N ILE A 418 3.62 3.58 18.75
CA ILE A 418 4.87 4.30 18.99
C ILE A 418 6.07 3.35 18.88
N GLU A 419 6.00 2.17 19.51
CA GLU A 419 7.05 1.15 19.45
C GLU A 419 7.35 0.72 18.01
N VAL A 420 6.31 0.49 17.21
CA VAL A 420 6.46 0.12 15.80
C VAL A 420 6.99 1.30 14.99
N ALA A 421 6.56 2.53 15.26
CA ALA A 421 7.10 3.71 14.58
C ALA A 421 8.60 3.89 14.86
N VAL A 422 9.03 3.74 16.12
CA VAL A 422 10.45 3.75 16.51
C VAL A 422 11.20 2.61 15.82
N SER A 423 10.62 1.42 15.78
CA SER A 423 11.21 0.25 15.09
C SER A 423 11.36 0.49 13.59
N VAL A 424 10.41 1.19 12.95
CA VAL A 424 10.53 1.58 11.53
C VAL A 424 11.64 2.60 11.33
N VAL A 425 11.80 3.59 12.22
CA VAL A 425 12.91 4.55 12.13
C VAL A 425 14.26 3.84 12.29
N ALA A 426 14.41 3.01 13.33
CA ALA A 426 15.62 2.22 13.57
C ALA A 426 15.90 1.27 12.41
N GLY A 427 14.87 0.62 11.86
CA GLY A 427 14.97 -0.31 10.75
C GLY A 427 15.57 0.33 9.49
N GLN A 428 15.26 1.60 9.19
CA GLN A 428 15.83 2.26 8.00
C GLN A 428 17.37 2.25 8.02
N VAL A 429 17.96 2.31 9.22
CA VAL A 429 19.41 2.34 9.45
C VAL A 429 20.00 0.95 9.66
N LEU A 430 19.29 0.07 10.36
CA LEU A 430 19.84 -1.23 10.77
C LEU A 430 19.74 -2.29 9.67
N VAL A 431 18.62 -2.36 8.98
CA VAL A 431 18.34 -3.40 7.97
C VAL A 431 18.03 -2.82 6.60
N GLY A 432 17.93 -1.50 6.51
CA GLY A 432 17.66 -0.79 5.28
C GLY A 432 16.17 -0.54 5.02
N PRO A 433 15.88 0.40 4.13
CA PRO A 433 14.53 0.91 3.93
C PRO A 433 13.58 -0.10 3.28
N GLY A 434 14.06 -0.89 2.32
CA GLY A 434 13.30 -1.95 1.68
C GLY A 434 12.94 -3.05 2.67
N ALA A 435 13.93 -3.61 3.38
CA ALA A 435 13.69 -4.67 4.37
C ALA A 435 12.71 -4.21 5.46
N THR A 436 12.89 -2.98 5.97
CA THR A 436 11.95 -2.40 6.95
C THR A 436 10.52 -2.32 6.42
N TRP A 437 10.36 -2.07 5.12
CA TRP A 437 9.04 -2.05 4.49
C TRP A 437 8.40 -3.44 4.48
N ALA A 438 9.12 -4.47 4.01
CA ALA A 438 8.65 -5.85 4.04
C ALA A 438 8.32 -6.30 5.48
N GLY A 439 9.17 -5.97 6.46
CA GLY A 439 8.94 -6.27 7.87
C GLY A 439 7.69 -5.60 8.43
N LEU A 440 7.45 -4.33 8.10
CA LEU A 440 6.23 -3.63 8.51
C LEU A 440 4.98 -4.28 7.91
N TRP A 441 5.01 -4.69 6.64
CA TRP A 441 3.86 -5.35 6.00
C TRP A 441 3.62 -6.76 6.57
N TYR A 442 4.68 -7.50 6.89
CA TYR A 442 4.59 -8.77 7.61
C TYR A 442 3.87 -8.62 8.96
N TRP A 443 4.24 -7.59 9.74
CA TRP A 443 3.58 -7.29 11.02
C TRP A 443 2.14 -6.84 10.81
N ARG A 444 1.90 -5.92 9.86
CA ARG A 444 0.58 -5.40 9.52
C ARG A 444 -0.40 -6.50 9.12
N GLU A 445 0.02 -7.47 8.30
CA GLU A 445 -0.82 -8.62 7.94
C GLU A 445 -1.27 -9.41 9.18
N SER A 446 -0.36 -9.60 10.13
CA SER A 446 -0.65 -10.33 11.36
C SER A 446 -1.63 -9.55 12.25
N VAL A 447 -1.44 -8.23 12.37
CA VAL A 447 -2.36 -7.35 13.12
C VAL A 447 -3.77 -7.39 12.55
N ILE A 448 -3.91 -7.22 11.22
CA ILE A 448 -5.22 -7.20 10.56
C ILE A 448 -5.87 -8.58 10.63
N ALA A 449 -5.12 -9.66 10.40
CA ALA A 449 -5.63 -11.01 10.48
C ALA A 449 -6.12 -11.37 11.90
N ASN A 450 -5.48 -10.85 12.95
CA ASN A 450 -5.87 -11.10 14.33
C ASN A 450 -7.17 -10.37 14.75
N GLN A 451 -7.67 -9.42 13.95
CA GLN A 451 -8.93 -8.72 14.24
C GLN A 451 -10.18 -9.55 13.89
N SER A 452 -10.03 -10.59 13.08
CA SER A 452 -11.15 -11.49 12.74
C SER A 452 -11.22 -12.62 13.77
N VAL A 453 -12.39 -12.75 14.40
CA VAL A 453 -12.66 -13.47 15.66
C VAL A 453 -13.57 -14.66 15.42
#